data_AF-A0A9D1WWN5-F1
#
_entry.id   AF-A0A9D1WWN5-F1
#
_cell.length_a   1.000
_cell.length_b   1.000
_cell.length_c   1.000
_cell.angle_alpha   90.00
_cell.angle_beta   90.00
_cell.angle_gamma   90.00
#
_symmetry.space_group_name_H-M   'P 1'
#
loop_
_entity.id
_entity.type
_entity.pdbx_description
1 polymer ?
#
loop_
_entity_poly.entity_id
_entity_poly.type
_entity_poly.pdbx_seq_one_letter_code
_entity_poly.pdbx_strand_id
1 'polypeptide(L)'
;MEITLAQAIILGLICGICKCAMPYTPGCFVFNTVIFNAVLIGAVLGDMYQAMIVGASLQLIYLGVIAAGGNQPTDPCLASYIAIPAAMISGLDTTAAVALAVPVGLLGAQIMNLIYLLNGFFAQKGDAFVEKGDAFGMTRWSVIYCGVARILLIGIPVSIALYFGSGALQGVLDDIPQFVTNGLTAMGSCLPAVGFAIIANLISKPKYIPFFFAGFFLIQYTGIGTIPLLIAGLFLTFLYITFTANDYTKASEYEEDDDEDEDEGDEEEEAGEQCLGKLDILKAYVCLWTTAEVCHSFERMMAPSFCTAVAPALKKFYKGEENKEHYIEALKRHTTFFNTEAHWGGGTILGLTLAMEEKKSQNYDAIPGEVILNLKTGLMGPLAGIGDTISWSTLMYLLIGLFLPLAKQGNPLGGIGPIVCLTIICFAIGYFLTLKCYTFGYSFAENMLKSGLVNMIIAGASILGLFMMGGLASTYVTVSTPLKFATSAYTTTLQSILDSIIPGMLPLLVVLCVWGYLSKKRNYFAATVGLTIVSLVLGCLGIII
;
A
#
# COMPACT_ATOMS: atom_id res chain seq x y z
N MET A 1 -4.55 2.28 33.11
CA MET A 1 -3.67 1.10 32.88
C MET A 1 -2.27 1.64 32.64
N GLU A 2 -1.23 1.16 33.29
CA GLU A 2 0.15 1.63 33.02
C GLU A 2 0.84 0.66 32.04
N ILE A 3 1.56 1.19 31.05
CA ILE A 3 2.42 0.35 30.20
C ILE A 3 3.64 -0.04 31.04
N THR A 4 3.82 -1.35 31.22
CA THR A 4 5.06 -1.87 31.81
C THR A 4 6.24 -1.66 30.86
N LEU A 5 7.46 -1.56 31.40
CA LEU A 5 8.68 -1.44 30.59
C LEU A 5 8.80 -2.60 29.58
N ALA A 6 8.40 -3.81 29.98
CA ALA A 6 8.38 -4.97 29.09
C ALA A 6 7.43 -4.78 27.90
N GLN A 7 6.20 -4.31 28.14
CA GLN A 7 5.24 -4.01 27.07
C GLN A 7 5.73 -2.90 26.15
N ALA A 8 6.35 -1.85 26.69
CA ALA A 8 6.92 -0.77 25.88
C ALA A 8 8.02 -1.28 24.93
N ILE A 9 8.95 -2.10 25.44
CA ILE A 9 10.03 -2.70 24.64
C ILE A 9 9.47 -3.63 23.58
N ILE A 10 8.50 -4.48 23.93
CA ILE A 10 7.86 -5.40 22.98
C ILE A 10 7.18 -4.61 21.85
N LEU A 11 6.37 -3.59 22.18
CA LEU A 11 5.70 -2.76 21.18
C LEU A 11 6.68 -2.01 20.28
N GLY A 12 7.77 -1.47 20.85
CA GLY A 12 8.82 -0.82 20.06
C GLY A 12 9.53 -1.79 19.12
N LEU A 13 9.89 -2.99 19.59
CA LEU A 13 10.49 -4.02 18.74
C LEU A 13 9.55 -4.46 17.61
N ILE A 14 8.28 -4.69 17.90
CA ILE A 14 7.28 -5.03 16.89
C ILE A 14 7.16 -3.89 15.87
N CYS A 15 7.06 -2.64 16.32
CA CYS A 15 7.03 -1.48 15.42
C CYS A 15 8.24 -1.44 14.49
N GLY A 16 9.45 -1.66 15.03
CA GLY A 16 10.68 -1.73 14.25
C GLY A 16 10.67 -2.85 13.20
N ILE A 17 10.17 -4.04 13.56
CA ILE A 17 10.02 -5.18 12.63
C ILE A 17 9.02 -4.86 11.53
N CYS A 18 7.85 -4.29 11.88
CA CYS A 18 6.86 -3.84 10.92
C CYS A 18 7.44 -2.84 9.91
N LYS A 19 8.38 -1.99 10.36
CA LYS A 19 9.10 -1.03 9.51
C LYS A 19 10.13 -1.63 8.56
N CYS A 20 10.53 -2.88 8.74
CA CYS A 20 11.36 -3.57 7.76
C CYS A 20 10.59 -4.02 6.51
N ALA A 21 9.25 -3.99 6.52
CA ALA A 21 8.41 -4.45 5.41
C ALA A 21 8.77 -5.88 4.94
N MET A 22 9.08 -6.76 5.88
CA MET A 22 9.49 -8.15 5.64
C MET A 22 8.44 -9.12 6.21
N PRO A 23 7.90 -10.07 5.42
CA PRO A 23 7.95 -10.19 3.95
C PRO A 23 7.20 -9.08 3.21
N TYR A 24 7.42 -8.88 1.90
CA TYR A 24 6.92 -7.72 1.14
C TYR A 24 5.42 -7.48 1.27
N THR A 25 4.55 -8.43 0.91
CA THR A 25 3.10 -8.18 0.98
C THR A 25 2.60 -7.91 2.41
N PRO A 26 2.78 -8.84 3.38
CA PRO A 26 2.30 -8.62 4.74
C PRO A 26 3.04 -7.47 5.42
N GLY A 27 4.35 -7.34 5.21
CA GLY A 27 5.18 -6.28 5.78
C GLY A 27 4.77 -4.90 5.27
N CYS A 28 4.60 -4.72 3.96
CA CYS A 28 4.11 -3.46 3.39
C CYS A 28 2.66 -3.19 3.81
N PHE A 29 1.80 -4.22 3.91
CA PHE A 29 0.46 -4.05 4.46
C PHE A 29 0.53 -3.47 5.87
N VAL A 30 1.34 -4.05 6.75
CA VAL A 30 1.48 -3.59 8.14
C VAL A 30 2.19 -2.23 8.23
N PHE A 31 3.10 -1.94 7.31
CA PHE A 31 3.75 -0.63 7.19
C PHE A 31 2.75 0.47 6.82
N ASN A 32 1.79 0.16 5.93
CA ASN A 32 0.86 1.10 5.31
C ASN A 32 -0.53 1.15 5.96
N THR A 33 -0.78 0.34 7.00
CA THR A 33 -2.11 0.20 7.59
C THR A 33 -2.04 0.20 9.11
N VAL A 34 -3.19 0.41 9.74
CA VAL A 34 -3.35 0.41 11.20
C VAL A 34 -4.04 -0.87 11.68
N ILE A 35 -4.93 -1.44 10.87
CA ILE A 35 -5.88 -2.45 11.33
C ILE A 35 -5.24 -3.75 11.82
N PHE A 36 -4.12 -4.18 11.22
CA PHE A 36 -3.37 -5.34 11.71
C PHE A 36 -2.46 -4.98 12.88
N ASN A 37 -1.87 -3.77 12.88
CA ASN A 37 -1.10 -3.27 14.03
C ASN A 37 -1.94 -3.23 15.30
N ALA A 38 -3.23 -2.89 15.19
CA ALA A 38 -4.19 -2.95 16.29
C ALA A 38 -4.30 -4.35 16.92
N VAL A 39 -4.23 -5.41 16.11
CA VAL A 39 -4.22 -6.80 16.61
C VAL A 39 -2.96 -7.07 17.44
N LEU A 40 -1.80 -6.66 16.94
CA LEU A 40 -0.52 -6.84 17.64
C LEU A 40 -0.48 -6.06 18.95
N ILE A 41 -0.97 -4.81 18.93
CA ILE A 41 -1.04 -3.94 20.11
C ILE A 41 -2.03 -4.51 21.14
N GLY A 42 -3.22 -4.92 20.71
CA GLY A 42 -4.22 -5.54 21.58
C GLY A 42 -3.73 -6.81 22.24
N ALA A 43 -2.94 -7.63 21.51
CA ALA A 43 -2.34 -8.83 22.06
C ALA A 43 -1.30 -8.53 23.16
N VAL A 44 -0.52 -7.46 23.03
CA VAL A 44 0.51 -7.07 24.01
C VAL A 44 -0.08 -6.35 25.22
N LEU A 45 -1.09 -5.50 25.01
CA LEU A 45 -1.76 -4.75 26.08
C LEU A 45 -2.84 -5.57 26.81
N GLY A 46 -3.31 -6.67 26.22
CA GLY A 46 -4.28 -7.58 26.84
C GLY A 46 -5.75 -7.20 26.62
N ASP A 47 -6.03 -6.14 25.86
CA ASP A 47 -7.39 -5.71 25.50
C ASP A 47 -7.52 -5.58 23.98
N MET A 48 -7.91 -6.70 23.33
CA MET A 48 -8.12 -6.76 21.90
C MET A 48 -9.33 -5.95 21.45
N TYR A 49 -10.40 -5.92 22.26
CA TYR A 49 -11.66 -5.29 21.87
C TYR A 49 -11.48 -3.79 21.70
N GLN A 50 -10.88 -3.12 22.69
CA GLN A 50 -10.60 -1.69 22.60
C GLN A 50 -9.55 -1.37 21.54
N ALA A 51 -8.47 -2.17 21.44
CA ALA A 51 -7.44 -1.97 20.44
C ALA A 51 -8.01 -2.00 19.01
N MET A 52 -8.91 -2.94 18.72
CA MET A 52 -9.54 -3.05 17.42
C MET A 52 -10.53 -1.91 17.11
N ILE A 53 -11.30 -1.43 18.10
CA ILE A 53 -12.20 -0.28 17.91
C ILE A 53 -11.42 1.01 17.60
N VAL A 54 -10.38 1.29 18.39
CA VAL A 54 -9.49 2.44 18.16
C VAL A 54 -8.77 2.28 16.83
N GLY A 55 -8.22 1.09 16.57
CA GLY A 55 -7.51 0.77 15.33
C GLY A 55 -8.37 0.91 14.07
N ALA A 56 -9.64 0.49 14.11
CA ALA A 56 -10.58 0.65 13.00
C ALA A 56 -10.89 2.13 12.71
N SER A 57 -10.95 2.95 13.77
CA SER A 57 -11.19 4.39 13.64
C SER A 57 -9.99 5.10 13.01
N LEU A 58 -8.77 4.74 13.44
CA LEU A 58 -7.53 5.23 12.83
C LEU A 58 -7.37 4.72 11.39
N GLN A 59 -7.77 3.48 11.10
CA GLN A 59 -7.64 2.93 9.75
C GLN A 59 -8.40 3.77 8.71
N LEU A 60 -9.56 4.33 9.07
CA LEU A 60 -10.37 5.14 8.16
C LEU A 60 -9.64 6.39 7.65
N ILE A 61 -8.82 7.02 8.50
CA ILE A 61 -8.08 8.22 8.14
C ILE A 61 -6.82 7.91 7.32
N TYR A 62 -6.34 6.67 7.39
CA TYR A 62 -5.19 6.17 6.65
C TYR A 62 -5.58 5.36 5.40
N LEU A 63 -6.87 5.32 5.05
CA LEU A 63 -7.31 4.83 3.74
C LEU A 63 -6.70 5.72 2.65
N GLY A 64 -6.23 5.11 1.56
CA GLY A 64 -5.64 5.82 0.43
C GLY A 64 -4.23 6.39 0.63
N VAL A 65 -3.56 6.14 1.76
CA VAL A 65 -2.13 6.51 1.91
C VAL A 65 -1.26 5.59 1.06
N ILE A 66 -0.78 6.10 -0.07
CA ILE A 66 0.09 5.37 -1.00
C ILE A 66 1.44 6.08 -1.12
N ALA A 67 2.51 5.28 -1.16
CA ALA A 67 3.88 5.71 -1.38
C ALA A 67 4.16 5.88 -2.88
N ALA A 68 3.71 6.99 -3.48
CA ALA A 68 4.09 7.26 -4.87
C ALA A 68 5.61 7.50 -4.97
N GLY A 69 6.33 6.63 -5.68
CA GLY A 69 7.79 6.72 -5.82
C GLY A 69 8.57 6.53 -4.52
N GLY A 70 8.00 5.81 -3.54
CA GLY A 70 8.66 5.48 -2.28
C GLY A 70 8.60 6.56 -1.19
N ASN A 71 7.95 7.70 -1.44
CA ASN A 71 7.74 8.74 -0.41
C ASN A 71 6.29 8.74 0.08
N GLN A 72 6.10 8.53 1.38
CA GLN A 72 4.77 8.50 1.99
C GLN A 72 4.42 9.85 2.62
N PRO A 73 3.19 10.35 2.42
CA PRO A 73 2.78 11.62 3.01
C PRO A 73 2.59 11.52 4.54
N THR A 74 2.32 10.33 5.05
CA THR A 74 2.11 10.04 6.47
C THR A 74 2.47 8.59 6.75
N ASP A 75 2.78 8.28 8.01
CA ASP A 75 3.17 6.96 8.50
C ASP A 75 2.08 6.32 9.38
N PRO A 76 1.23 5.42 8.82
CA PRO A 76 0.16 4.76 9.57
C PRO A 76 0.70 3.81 10.64
N CYS A 77 1.79 3.10 10.35
CA CYS A 77 2.40 2.15 11.27
C CYS A 77 2.87 2.86 12.54
N LEU A 78 3.71 3.90 12.44
CA LEU A 78 4.18 4.62 13.63
C LEU A 78 3.02 5.26 14.40
N ALA A 79 2.05 5.85 13.68
CA ALA A 79 0.86 6.41 14.30
C ALA A 79 0.08 5.38 15.13
N SER A 80 -0.08 4.16 14.61
CA SER A 80 -0.78 3.08 15.33
C SER A 80 -0.11 2.69 16.64
N TYR A 81 1.22 2.55 16.63
CA TYR A 81 1.99 2.14 17.82
C TYR A 81 2.09 3.20 18.91
N ILE A 82 1.74 4.45 18.62
CA ILE A 82 1.69 5.51 19.64
C ILE A 82 0.25 5.81 20.03
N ALA A 83 -0.63 6.04 19.06
CA ALA A 83 -1.99 6.52 19.33
C ALA A 83 -2.91 5.45 19.92
N ILE A 84 -2.80 4.17 19.51
CA ILE A 84 -3.64 3.10 20.08
C ILE A 84 -3.27 2.86 21.55
N PRO A 85 -1.99 2.62 21.93
CA PRO A 85 -1.65 2.43 23.34
C PRO A 85 -1.99 3.65 24.19
N ALA A 86 -1.70 4.86 23.70
CA ALA A 86 -2.04 6.11 24.39
C ALA A 86 -3.55 6.21 24.66
N ALA A 87 -4.38 5.92 23.65
CA ALA A 87 -5.83 5.97 23.80
C ALA A 87 -6.36 4.96 24.82
N MET A 88 -5.85 3.73 24.80
CA MET A 88 -6.25 2.67 25.73
C MET A 88 -5.86 2.96 27.18
N ILE A 89 -4.72 3.61 27.41
CA ILE A 89 -4.23 3.95 28.75
C ILE A 89 -5.00 5.11 29.35
N SER A 90 -5.14 6.18 28.57
CA SER A 90 -5.74 7.43 29.00
C SER A 90 -7.28 7.39 28.93
N GLY A 91 -7.87 6.30 28.43
CA GLY A 91 -9.31 6.17 28.26
C GLY A 91 -9.87 7.14 27.23
N LEU A 92 -9.07 7.50 26.22
CA LEU A 92 -9.48 8.40 25.16
C LEU A 92 -10.57 7.77 24.31
N ASP A 93 -11.50 8.61 23.88
CA ASP A 93 -12.41 8.23 22.82
C ASP A 93 -11.65 8.06 21.48
N THR A 94 -12.30 7.43 20.52
CA THR A 94 -11.72 7.17 19.19
C THR A 94 -11.39 8.47 18.45
N THR A 95 -12.12 9.54 18.74
CA THR A 95 -11.91 10.88 18.18
C THR A 95 -10.57 11.47 18.61
N ALA A 96 -10.29 11.50 19.92
CA ALA A 96 -9.03 12.01 20.45
C ALA A 96 -7.85 11.14 20.02
N ALA A 97 -8.04 9.83 19.90
CA ALA A 97 -7.04 8.92 19.35
C ALA A 97 -6.67 9.29 17.89
N VAL A 98 -7.66 9.61 17.05
CA VAL A 98 -7.45 10.07 15.68
C VAL A 98 -6.68 11.40 15.66
N ALA A 99 -7.03 12.34 16.55
CA ALA A 99 -6.35 13.63 16.66
C ALA A 99 -4.85 13.48 16.99
N LEU A 100 -4.51 12.52 17.85
CA LEU A 100 -3.12 12.18 18.19
C LEU A 100 -2.39 11.45 17.05
N ALA A 101 -3.10 10.60 16.32
CA ALA A 101 -2.51 9.77 15.27
C ALA A 101 -1.94 10.60 14.11
N VAL A 102 -2.64 11.66 13.68
CA VAL A 102 -2.25 12.49 12.54
C VAL A 102 -0.85 13.11 12.68
N PRO A 103 -0.52 13.89 13.73
CA PRO A 103 0.80 14.49 13.87
C PRO A 103 1.91 13.45 14.04
N VAL A 104 1.63 12.33 14.73
CA VAL A 104 2.60 11.24 14.87
C VAL A 104 2.91 10.59 13.52
N GLY A 105 1.89 10.34 12.71
CA GLY A 105 2.07 9.79 11.36
C GLY A 105 2.88 10.72 10.47
N LEU A 106 2.66 12.04 10.57
CA LEU A 106 3.46 13.02 9.82
C LEU A 106 4.92 13.04 10.25
N LEU A 107 5.21 12.96 11.55
CA LEU A 107 6.58 12.85 12.06
C LEU A 107 7.24 11.55 11.59
N GLY A 108 6.51 10.44 11.59
CA GLY A 108 7.01 9.16 11.10
C GLY A 108 7.46 9.19 9.64
N ALA A 109 6.72 9.89 8.77
CA ALA A 109 7.12 10.07 7.38
C ALA A 109 8.48 10.77 7.25
N GLN A 110 8.77 11.77 8.09
CA GLN A 110 10.07 12.45 8.08
C GLN A 110 11.20 11.57 8.62
N ILE A 111 10.92 10.80 9.67
CA ILE A 111 11.88 9.82 10.21
C ILE A 111 12.24 8.78 9.14
N MET A 112 11.25 8.31 8.36
CA MET A 112 11.49 7.37 7.27
C MET A 112 12.38 7.97 6.17
N ASN A 113 12.19 9.23 5.81
CA ASN A 113 13.07 9.91 4.84
C ASN A 113 14.52 9.98 5.34
N LEU A 114 14.73 10.21 6.64
CA LEU A 114 16.07 10.15 7.24
C LEU A 114 16.64 8.73 7.20
N ILE A 115 15.83 7.70 7.46
CA ILE A 115 16.27 6.29 7.37
C ILE A 115 16.67 5.94 5.94
N TYR A 116 15.91 6.36 4.92
CA TYR A 116 16.26 6.11 3.52
C TYR A 116 17.57 6.79 3.10
N LEU A 117 17.86 7.96 3.66
CA LEU A 117 19.15 8.63 3.49
C LEU A 117 20.29 7.80 4.13
N LEU A 118 20.11 7.36 5.39
CA LEU A 118 21.10 6.53 6.10
C LEU A 118 21.35 5.18 5.40
N ASN A 119 20.32 4.60 4.81
CA ASN A 119 20.40 3.35 4.07
C ASN A 119 21.33 3.43 2.84
N GLY A 120 21.57 4.63 2.28
CA GLY A 120 22.55 4.83 1.21
C GLY A 120 23.96 4.35 1.59
N PHE A 121 24.38 4.54 2.84
CA PHE A 121 25.67 4.05 3.34
C PHE A 121 25.79 2.52 3.26
N PHE A 122 24.70 1.80 3.55
CA PHE A 122 24.69 0.34 3.46
C PHE A 122 24.77 -0.12 2.01
N ALA A 123 24.11 0.58 1.10
CA ALA A 123 24.14 0.28 -0.33
C ALA A 123 25.55 0.49 -0.93
N GLN A 124 26.20 1.63 -0.67
CA GLN A 124 27.54 1.93 -1.17
C GLN A 124 28.59 0.92 -0.69
N LYS A 125 28.51 0.49 0.57
CA LYS A 125 29.43 -0.56 1.07
C LYS A 125 29.10 -1.94 0.50
N GLY A 126 27.84 -2.19 0.16
CA GLY A 126 27.41 -3.37 -0.60
C GLY A 126 28.13 -3.49 -1.94
N ASP A 127 28.26 -2.38 -2.67
CA ASP A 127 28.98 -2.33 -3.95
C ASP A 127 30.46 -2.78 -3.79
N ALA A 128 31.12 -2.41 -2.68
CA ALA A 128 32.49 -2.86 -2.40
C ALA A 128 32.63 -4.38 -2.12
N PHE A 129 31.56 -5.05 -1.70
CA PHE A 129 31.55 -6.52 -1.60
C PHE A 129 31.29 -7.16 -2.98
N VAL A 130 30.46 -6.53 -3.80
CA VAL A 130 30.20 -6.96 -5.18
C VAL A 130 31.46 -6.90 -6.03
N GLU A 131 32.28 -5.86 -5.89
CA GLU A 131 33.58 -5.76 -6.58
C GLU A 131 34.54 -6.92 -6.27
N LYS A 132 34.36 -7.58 -5.13
CA LYS A 132 35.15 -8.74 -4.71
C LYS A 132 34.50 -10.09 -5.08
N GLY A 133 33.32 -10.07 -5.69
CA GLY A 133 32.51 -11.26 -5.97
C GLY A 133 31.84 -11.87 -4.74
N ASP A 134 31.75 -11.14 -3.61
CA ASP A 134 31.15 -11.63 -2.37
C ASP A 134 29.67 -11.24 -2.27
N ALA A 135 28.81 -11.98 -2.97
CA ALA A 135 27.36 -11.77 -2.92
C ALA A 135 26.76 -12.00 -1.52
N PHE A 136 27.34 -12.89 -0.73
CA PHE A 136 26.86 -13.16 0.64
C PHE A 136 27.23 -11.99 1.57
N GLY A 137 28.44 -11.45 1.44
CA GLY A 137 28.86 -10.23 2.12
C GLY A 137 27.94 -9.04 1.80
N MET A 138 27.63 -8.84 0.51
CA MET A 138 26.67 -7.81 0.06
C MET A 138 25.29 -8.01 0.70
N THR A 139 24.74 -9.22 0.67
CA THR A 139 23.43 -9.55 1.25
C THR A 139 23.39 -9.25 2.75
N ARG A 140 24.40 -9.72 3.48
CA ARG A 140 24.51 -9.54 4.93
C ARG A 140 24.58 -8.06 5.31
N TRP A 141 25.36 -7.27 4.56
CA TRP A 141 25.52 -5.85 4.86
C TRP A 141 24.31 -5.01 4.42
N SER A 142 23.93 -5.14 3.16
CA SER A 142 22.96 -4.25 2.51
C SER A 142 21.52 -4.60 2.84
N VAL A 143 21.23 -5.86 3.20
CA VAL A 143 19.87 -6.32 3.52
C VAL A 143 19.74 -6.60 5.02
N ILE A 144 20.54 -7.51 5.58
CA ILE A 144 20.34 -7.97 6.97
C ILE A 144 20.71 -6.86 7.97
N TYR A 145 21.93 -6.31 7.91
CA TYR A 145 22.35 -5.27 8.84
C TYR A 145 21.59 -3.96 8.64
N CYS A 146 21.24 -3.62 7.40
CA CYS A 146 20.33 -2.52 7.11
C CYS A 146 18.97 -2.69 7.80
N GLY A 147 18.38 -3.90 7.72
CA GLY A 147 17.13 -4.22 8.41
C GLY A 147 17.25 -4.12 9.94
N VAL A 148 18.30 -4.70 10.52
CA VAL A 148 18.53 -4.62 11.98
C VAL A 148 18.73 -3.18 12.43
N ALA A 149 19.48 -2.37 11.68
CA ALA A 149 19.65 -0.96 11.98
C ALA A 149 18.30 -0.22 11.96
N ARG A 150 17.44 -0.48 10.98
CA ARG A 150 16.08 0.08 10.91
C ARG A 150 15.24 -0.31 12.13
N ILE A 151 15.28 -1.57 12.57
CA ILE A 151 14.56 -2.04 13.76
C ILE A 151 15.00 -1.25 15.00
N LEU A 152 16.30 -1.06 15.19
CA LEU A 152 16.82 -0.35 16.36
C LEU A 152 16.51 1.15 16.30
N LEU A 153 16.65 1.78 15.13
CA LEU A 153 16.40 3.20 14.93
C LEU A 153 14.94 3.59 15.17
N ILE A 154 13.99 2.71 14.88
CA ILE A 154 12.56 2.95 15.16
C ILE A 154 12.17 2.41 16.54
N GLY A 155 12.59 1.19 16.87
CA GLY A 155 12.10 0.47 18.03
C GLY A 155 12.54 1.09 19.35
N ILE A 156 13.76 1.63 19.43
CA ILE A 156 14.25 2.29 20.66
C ILE A 156 13.45 3.58 20.93
N PRO A 157 13.32 4.54 20.00
CA PRO A 157 12.51 5.74 20.22
C PRO A 157 11.05 5.43 20.55
N VAL A 158 10.43 4.47 19.87
CA VAL A 158 9.03 4.08 20.15
C VAL A 158 8.88 3.50 21.55
N SER A 159 9.82 2.65 21.98
CA SER A 159 9.82 2.09 23.34
C SER A 159 9.92 3.19 24.40
N ILE A 160 10.81 4.16 24.19
CA ILE A 160 10.98 5.32 25.09
C ILE A 160 9.70 6.17 25.11
N ALA A 161 9.14 6.47 23.95
CA ALA A 161 7.92 7.27 23.83
C ALA A 161 6.73 6.61 24.54
N LEU A 162 6.59 5.28 24.41
CA LEU A 162 5.50 4.53 25.07
C LEU A 162 5.67 4.45 26.58
N TYR A 163 6.89 4.23 27.06
CA TYR A 163 7.15 4.12 28.50
C TYR A 163 6.98 5.46 29.22
N PHE A 164 7.57 6.54 28.69
CA PHE A 164 7.53 7.86 29.32
C PHE A 164 6.32 8.71 28.92
N GLY A 165 5.66 8.42 27.81
CA GLY A 165 4.56 9.23 27.28
C GLY A 165 3.22 9.05 28.01
N SER A 166 3.03 7.90 28.68
CA SER A 166 1.76 7.56 29.34
C SER A 166 1.36 8.54 30.45
N GLY A 167 2.33 9.12 31.18
CA GLY A 167 2.07 10.10 32.24
C GLY A 167 1.83 11.54 31.78
N ALA A 168 2.28 11.91 30.57
CA ALA A 168 2.20 13.29 30.07
C ALA A 168 0.84 13.62 29.42
N LEU A 169 0.11 12.61 28.94
CA LEU A 169 -1.14 12.79 28.19
C LEU A 169 -2.35 13.00 29.09
N GLN A 170 -2.38 12.39 30.27
CA GLN A 170 -3.57 12.39 31.14
C GLN A 170 -3.89 13.79 31.70
N GLY A 171 -2.88 14.59 32.01
CA GLY A 171 -3.06 15.96 32.52
C GLY A 171 -3.48 16.99 31.47
N VAL A 172 -3.41 16.68 30.17
CA VAL A 172 -3.81 17.61 29.09
C VAL A 172 -5.27 17.41 28.69
N LEU A 173 -5.89 16.29 29.07
CA LEU A 173 -7.21 15.87 28.60
C LEU A 173 -8.35 16.36 29.49
N ASP A 174 -8.11 16.46 30.80
CA ASP A 174 -9.13 16.89 31.77
C ASP A 174 -9.49 18.39 31.65
N ASP A 175 -8.64 19.18 30.98
CA ASP A 175 -8.80 20.63 30.80
C ASP A 175 -9.34 21.03 29.40
N ILE A 176 -9.70 20.08 28.53
CA ILE A 176 -10.17 20.41 27.17
C ILE A 176 -11.59 21.00 27.23
N PRO A 177 -11.80 22.25 26.79
CA PRO A 177 -13.13 22.86 26.78
C PRO A 177 -14.09 22.11 25.84
N GLN A 178 -15.37 22.03 26.21
CA GLN A 178 -16.41 21.34 25.43
C GLN A 178 -16.48 21.77 23.95
N PHE A 179 -16.18 23.04 23.64
CA PHE A 179 -16.16 23.53 22.26
C PHE A 179 -15.06 22.88 21.42
N VAL A 180 -13.89 22.59 22.02
CA VAL A 180 -12.78 21.90 21.35
C VAL A 180 -13.15 20.44 21.13
N THR A 181 -13.81 19.79 22.09
CA THR A 181 -14.32 18.42 21.94
C THR A 181 -15.28 18.29 20.75
N ASN A 182 -16.22 19.24 20.59
CA ASN A 182 -17.10 19.28 19.43
C ASN A 182 -16.33 19.44 18.11
N GLY A 183 -15.29 20.29 18.10
CA GLY A 183 -14.36 20.43 16.97
C GLY A 183 -13.65 19.12 16.62
N LEU A 184 -13.14 18.41 17.63
CA LEU A 184 -12.47 17.13 17.46
C LEU A 184 -13.44 16.07 16.92
N THR A 185 -14.68 16.00 17.43
CA THR A 185 -15.71 15.06 16.95
C THR A 185 -16.04 15.29 15.48
N ALA A 186 -16.30 16.54 15.11
CA ALA A 186 -16.55 16.91 13.71
C ALA A 186 -15.38 16.52 12.79
N MET A 187 -14.16 16.73 13.26
CA MET A 187 -12.95 16.31 12.56
C MET A 187 -12.90 14.79 12.38
N GLY A 188 -13.19 14.01 13.42
CA GLY A 188 -13.28 12.55 13.36
C GLY A 188 -14.32 12.05 12.35
N SER A 189 -15.48 12.72 12.27
CA SER A 189 -16.57 12.42 11.34
C SER A 189 -16.21 12.74 9.88
N CYS A 190 -15.39 13.78 9.65
CA CYS A 190 -14.96 14.24 8.31
C CYS A 190 -13.76 13.46 7.76
N LEU A 191 -12.78 13.10 8.59
CA LEU A 191 -11.49 12.57 8.14
C LEU A 191 -11.57 11.30 7.25
N PRO A 192 -12.50 10.35 7.45
CA PRO A 192 -12.67 9.22 6.53
C PRO A 192 -12.92 9.65 5.08
N ALA A 193 -13.51 10.83 4.86
CA ALA A 193 -13.77 11.35 3.53
C ALA A 193 -12.49 11.58 2.73
N VAL A 194 -11.39 11.94 3.39
CA VAL A 194 -10.08 12.07 2.75
C VAL A 194 -9.65 10.75 2.16
N GLY A 195 -9.72 9.67 2.94
CA GLY A 195 -9.24 8.37 2.47
C GLY A 195 -10.04 7.82 1.30
N PHE A 196 -11.37 7.92 1.35
CA PHE A 196 -12.21 7.52 0.22
C PHE A 196 -12.00 8.40 -1.01
N ALA A 197 -11.81 9.71 -0.84
CA ALA A 197 -11.52 10.63 -1.94
C ALA A 197 -10.17 10.35 -2.59
N ILE A 198 -9.14 10.00 -1.80
CA ILE A 198 -7.82 9.64 -2.34
C ILE A 198 -7.94 8.38 -3.19
N ILE A 199 -8.56 7.32 -2.66
CA ILE A 199 -8.71 6.06 -3.40
C ILE A 199 -9.54 6.30 -4.65
N ALA A 200 -10.68 6.98 -4.54
CA ALA A 200 -11.51 7.32 -5.69
C ALA A 200 -10.71 8.08 -6.75
N ASN A 201 -9.91 9.08 -6.37
CA ASN A 201 -9.08 9.83 -7.31
C ASN A 201 -8.01 8.98 -8.02
N LEU A 202 -7.48 7.95 -7.35
CA LEU A 202 -6.46 7.06 -7.92
C LEU A 202 -7.03 6.10 -8.95
N ILE A 203 -8.19 5.52 -8.66
CA ILE A 203 -8.82 4.52 -9.55
C ILE A 203 -9.86 5.13 -10.50
N SER A 204 -10.19 6.41 -10.35
CA SER A 204 -11.20 7.05 -11.20
C SER A 204 -10.69 7.32 -12.59
N LYS A 205 -11.41 6.77 -13.58
CA LYS A 205 -11.47 7.32 -14.93
C LYS A 205 -12.83 8.01 -15.12
N PRO A 206 -12.96 9.07 -15.92
CA PRO A 206 -14.22 9.79 -16.14
C PRO A 206 -15.40 8.85 -16.47
N LYS A 207 -15.13 7.79 -17.23
CA LYS A 207 -16.11 6.75 -17.62
C LYS A 207 -16.70 5.97 -16.44
N TYR A 208 -15.96 5.83 -15.33
CA TYR A 208 -16.33 4.96 -14.21
C TYR A 208 -16.86 5.72 -12.99
N ILE A 209 -16.79 7.05 -12.98
CA ILE A 209 -17.33 7.90 -11.90
C ILE A 209 -18.79 7.55 -11.52
N PRO A 210 -19.71 7.24 -12.46
CA PRO A 210 -21.08 6.88 -12.10
C PRO A 210 -21.20 5.69 -11.13
N PHE A 211 -20.25 4.75 -11.15
CA PHE A 211 -20.26 3.60 -10.22
C PHE A 211 -20.07 4.03 -8.76
N PHE A 212 -19.32 5.10 -8.51
CA PHE A 212 -19.18 5.66 -7.17
C PHE A 212 -20.55 6.11 -6.61
N PHE A 213 -21.28 6.89 -7.39
CA PHE A 213 -22.62 7.35 -6.99
C PHE A 213 -23.61 6.21 -6.86
N ALA A 214 -23.54 5.20 -7.74
CA ALA A 214 -24.38 4.02 -7.65
C ALA A 214 -24.17 3.27 -6.32
N GLY A 215 -22.92 3.05 -5.92
CA GLY A 215 -22.62 2.42 -4.64
C GLY A 215 -23.04 3.26 -3.43
N PHE A 216 -22.81 4.58 -3.50
CA PHE A 216 -23.19 5.53 -2.45
C PHE A 216 -24.70 5.53 -2.20
N PHE A 217 -25.50 5.75 -3.24
CA PHE A 217 -26.96 5.79 -3.11
C PHE A 217 -27.55 4.43 -2.79
N LEU A 218 -26.98 3.34 -3.32
CA LEU A 218 -27.48 2.00 -3.02
C LEU A 218 -27.44 1.74 -1.50
N ILE A 219 -26.30 1.99 -0.82
CA ILE A 219 -26.25 1.83 0.63
C ILE A 219 -27.17 2.82 1.35
N GLN A 220 -27.17 4.11 0.98
CA GLN A 220 -27.98 5.11 1.67
C GLN A 220 -29.48 4.81 1.66
N TYR A 221 -30.00 4.30 0.54
CA TYR A 221 -31.43 3.99 0.43
C TYR A 221 -31.81 2.60 0.94
N THR A 222 -30.90 1.62 0.85
CA THR A 222 -31.23 0.23 1.21
C THR A 222 -30.74 -0.20 2.59
N GLY A 223 -29.75 0.49 3.14
CA GLY A 223 -29.09 0.12 4.39
C GLY A 223 -28.35 -1.23 4.32
N ILE A 224 -28.05 -1.75 3.12
CA ILE A 224 -27.36 -3.03 2.98
C ILE A 224 -25.94 -2.96 3.56
N GLY A 225 -25.50 -4.09 4.13
CA GLY A 225 -24.13 -4.22 4.61
C GLY A 225 -23.09 -4.26 3.49
N THR A 226 -21.83 -4.16 3.88
CA THR A 226 -20.67 -4.13 2.97
C THR A 226 -20.53 -5.40 2.11
N ILE A 227 -20.84 -6.58 2.64
CA ILE A 227 -20.73 -7.85 1.90
C ILE A 227 -21.74 -7.92 0.74
N PRO A 228 -23.06 -7.69 0.96
CA PRO A 228 -24.01 -7.56 -0.14
C PRO A 228 -23.61 -6.53 -1.20
N LEU A 229 -23.07 -5.38 -0.77
CA LEU A 229 -22.56 -4.37 -1.69
C LEU A 229 -21.42 -4.93 -2.56
N LEU A 230 -20.46 -5.64 -1.99
CA LEU A 230 -19.36 -6.25 -2.74
C LEU A 230 -19.86 -7.23 -3.80
N ILE A 231 -20.84 -8.08 -3.45
CA ILE A 231 -21.43 -9.05 -4.38
C ILE A 231 -22.14 -8.33 -5.53
N ALA A 232 -22.91 -7.28 -5.22
CA ALA A 232 -23.55 -6.44 -6.24
C ALA A 232 -22.52 -5.75 -7.14
N GLY A 233 -21.45 -5.21 -6.57
CA GLY A 233 -20.35 -4.59 -7.30
C GLY A 233 -19.63 -5.57 -8.22
N LEU A 234 -19.35 -6.79 -7.75
CA LEU A 234 -18.74 -7.85 -8.56
C LEU A 234 -19.63 -8.24 -9.73
N PHE A 235 -20.94 -8.38 -9.50
CA PHE A 235 -21.90 -8.67 -10.55
C PHE A 235 -21.97 -7.55 -11.61
N LEU A 236 -22.04 -6.28 -11.18
CA LEU A 236 -22.02 -5.13 -12.09
C LEU A 236 -20.71 -5.02 -12.88
N THR A 237 -19.59 -5.29 -12.22
CA THR A 237 -18.26 -5.30 -12.85
C THR A 237 -18.17 -6.40 -13.89
N PHE A 238 -18.63 -7.61 -13.55
CA PHE A 238 -18.68 -8.73 -14.47
C PHE A 238 -19.52 -8.40 -15.70
N LEU A 239 -20.75 -7.90 -15.52
CA LEU A 239 -21.61 -7.49 -16.64
C LEU A 239 -20.93 -6.44 -17.51
N TYR A 240 -20.33 -5.41 -16.91
CA TYR A 240 -19.65 -4.36 -17.65
C TYR A 240 -18.51 -4.91 -18.51
N ILE A 241 -17.66 -5.76 -17.94
CA ILE A 241 -16.55 -6.39 -18.66
C ILE A 241 -17.10 -7.28 -19.78
N THR A 242 -18.11 -8.10 -19.53
CA THR A 242 -18.72 -8.96 -20.56
C THR A 242 -19.25 -8.14 -21.74
N PHE A 243 -19.88 -6.99 -21.49
CA PHE A 243 -20.40 -6.13 -22.57
C PHE A 243 -19.34 -5.29 -23.27
N THR A 244 -18.19 -5.03 -22.63
CA THR A 244 -17.11 -4.19 -23.18
C THR A 244 -15.87 -4.96 -23.57
N ALA A 245 -15.87 -6.30 -23.45
CA ALA A 245 -14.71 -7.15 -23.74
C ALA A 245 -14.15 -6.91 -25.15
N ASN A 246 -15.04 -6.76 -26.14
CA ASN A 246 -14.68 -6.51 -27.54
C ASN A 246 -13.99 -5.16 -27.77
N ASP A 247 -14.18 -4.17 -26.89
CA ASP A 247 -13.54 -2.86 -27.02
C ASP A 247 -12.06 -2.93 -26.60
N TYR A 248 -11.70 -3.84 -25.68
CA TYR A 248 -10.33 -4.01 -25.21
C TYR A 248 -9.49 -4.87 -26.17
N THR A 249 -10.09 -5.88 -26.82
CA THR A 249 -9.41 -6.67 -27.86
C THR A 249 -9.27 -5.93 -29.19
N LYS A 250 -10.18 -5.01 -29.52
CA LYS A 250 -10.02 -4.17 -30.73
C LYS A 250 -9.00 -3.05 -30.53
N ALA A 251 -8.91 -2.45 -29.34
CA ALA A 251 -7.94 -1.40 -29.08
C ALA A 251 -6.49 -1.90 -29.18
N SER A 252 -6.23 -3.18 -28.87
CA SER A 252 -4.92 -3.80 -29.07
C SER A 252 -4.59 -4.05 -30.55
N GLU A 253 -5.57 -4.37 -31.38
CA GLU A 253 -5.35 -4.54 -32.84
C GLU A 253 -4.93 -3.22 -33.52
N TYR A 254 -5.47 -2.07 -33.09
CA TYR A 254 -5.07 -0.76 -33.63
C TYR A 254 -3.70 -0.26 -33.14
N GLU A 255 -3.26 -0.67 -31.94
CA GLU A 255 -1.91 -0.35 -31.45
C GLU A 255 -0.85 -1.23 -32.14
N GLU A 256 -1.20 -2.45 -32.57
CA GLU A 256 -0.32 -3.30 -33.39
C GLU A 256 -0.10 -2.73 -34.81
N ASP A 257 -1.13 -2.18 -35.46
CA ASP A 257 -1.03 -1.62 -36.83
C ASP A 257 -0.15 -0.35 -36.93
N ASP A 258 -0.02 0.45 -35.85
CA ASP A 258 0.82 1.67 -35.83
C ASP A 258 2.30 1.38 -35.46
N ASP A 259 2.59 0.20 -34.90
CA ASP A 259 3.94 -0.26 -34.52
C ASP A 259 4.59 -1.17 -35.61
N GLU A 260 3.93 -1.41 -36.76
CA GLU A 260 4.43 -2.26 -37.87
C GLU A 260 5.72 -1.74 -38.56
N ASP A 261 6.29 -0.61 -38.15
CA ASP A 261 7.56 -0.07 -38.70
C ASP A 261 8.83 -0.50 -37.91
N GLU A 262 8.71 -1.28 -36.82
CA GLU A 262 9.86 -1.94 -36.18
C GLU A 262 9.85 -3.45 -36.47
N ASP A 263 10.54 -3.83 -37.55
CA ASP A 263 10.89 -5.18 -37.96
C ASP A 263 11.78 -5.86 -36.88
N GLU A 264 11.22 -6.22 -35.72
CA GLU A 264 11.83 -7.19 -34.80
C GLU A 264 11.53 -8.58 -35.36
N GLY A 265 12.44 -9.09 -36.19
CA GLY A 265 12.36 -10.42 -36.74
C GLY A 265 12.11 -11.45 -35.64
N ASP A 266 11.04 -12.25 -35.83
CA ASP A 266 10.76 -13.46 -35.08
C ASP A 266 11.96 -14.42 -35.18
N GLU A 267 12.97 -14.23 -34.33
CA GLU A 267 13.92 -15.28 -34.02
C GLU A 267 13.15 -16.32 -33.21
N GLU A 268 12.77 -17.43 -33.85
CA GLU A 268 12.37 -18.65 -33.17
C GLU A 268 13.47 -19.00 -32.15
N GLU A 269 13.27 -18.61 -30.89
CA GLU A 269 14.27 -18.75 -29.84
C GLU A 269 14.57 -20.24 -29.64
N GLU A 270 15.76 -20.69 -30.07
CA GLU A 270 16.24 -22.03 -29.75
C GLU A 270 16.23 -22.22 -28.22
N ALA A 271 15.42 -23.17 -27.77
CA ALA A 271 15.29 -23.51 -26.36
C ALA A 271 16.60 -24.13 -25.84
N GLY A 272 17.51 -23.27 -25.36
CA GLY A 272 18.70 -23.70 -24.62
C GLY A 272 18.34 -24.58 -23.43
N GLU A 273 19.26 -25.43 -22.99
CA GLU A 273 19.04 -26.31 -21.83
C GLU A 273 18.69 -25.48 -20.58
N GLN A 274 17.48 -25.69 -20.02
CA GLN A 274 17.07 -25.07 -18.76
C GLN A 274 17.91 -25.62 -17.60
N CYS A 275 18.79 -24.80 -17.05
CA CYS A 275 19.66 -25.11 -15.92
C CYS A 275 18.98 -24.85 -14.57
N LEU A 276 17.92 -24.04 -14.50
CA LEU A 276 17.16 -23.80 -13.26
C LEU A 276 15.88 -24.65 -13.17
N GLY A 277 15.70 -25.32 -12.03
CA GLY A 277 14.45 -26.00 -11.73
C GLY A 277 13.38 -25.05 -11.16
N LYS A 278 12.11 -25.48 -11.15
CA LYS A 278 11.00 -24.74 -10.52
C LYS A 278 11.27 -24.33 -9.07
N LEU A 279 12.01 -25.17 -8.32
CA LEU A 279 12.37 -24.88 -6.94
C LEU A 279 13.39 -23.73 -6.83
N ASP A 280 14.28 -23.56 -7.81
CA ASP A 280 15.25 -22.47 -7.82
C ASP A 280 14.57 -21.14 -8.13
N ILE A 281 13.65 -21.14 -9.09
CA ILE A 281 12.82 -19.98 -9.42
C ILE A 281 11.97 -19.57 -8.22
N LEU A 282 11.34 -20.54 -7.54
CA LEU A 282 10.59 -20.28 -6.31
C LEU A 282 11.48 -19.69 -5.23
N LYS A 283 12.71 -20.20 -5.03
CA LYS A 283 13.66 -19.64 -4.05
C LYS A 283 14.06 -18.21 -4.40
N ALA A 284 14.34 -17.92 -5.67
CA ALA A 284 14.67 -16.56 -6.12
C ALA A 284 13.49 -15.61 -5.86
N TYR A 285 12.27 -16.01 -6.24
CA TYR A 285 11.07 -15.21 -6.01
C TYR A 285 10.80 -15.00 -4.51
N VAL A 286 10.86 -16.06 -3.70
CA VAL A 286 10.66 -15.95 -2.23
C VAL A 286 11.73 -15.06 -1.60
N CYS A 287 12.97 -15.10 -2.10
CA CYS A 287 14.03 -14.21 -1.64
C CYS A 287 13.71 -12.75 -1.95
N LEU A 288 13.35 -12.42 -3.20
CA LEU A 288 12.93 -11.07 -3.58
C LEU A 288 11.71 -10.62 -2.78
N TRP A 289 10.67 -11.46 -2.73
CA TRP A 289 9.44 -11.20 -1.99
C TRP A 289 9.67 -11.00 -0.50
N THR A 290 10.67 -11.65 0.11
CA THR A 290 10.94 -11.46 1.54
C THR A 290 11.76 -10.19 1.80
N THR A 291 12.63 -9.80 0.86
CA THR A 291 13.68 -8.79 1.12
C THR A 291 13.49 -7.46 0.38
N ALA A 292 12.59 -7.37 -0.60
CA ALA A 292 12.47 -6.25 -1.54
C ALA A 292 12.66 -4.87 -0.89
N GLU A 293 11.90 -4.56 0.18
CA GLU A 293 11.84 -3.22 0.79
C GLU A 293 12.77 -3.00 1.99
N VAL A 294 13.55 -4.01 2.37
CA VAL A 294 14.40 -3.96 3.57
C VAL A 294 15.56 -2.98 3.36
N CYS A 295 16.18 -3.02 2.19
CA CYS A 295 17.37 -2.23 1.85
C CYS A 295 17.05 -0.87 1.18
N HIS A 296 15.77 -0.47 1.18
CA HIS A 296 15.30 0.70 0.44
C HIS A 296 16.11 1.96 0.78
N SER A 297 16.70 2.60 -0.23
CA SER A 297 17.53 3.80 -0.13
C SER A 297 17.27 4.72 -1.32
N PHE A 298 17.52 6.03 -1.19
CA PHE A 298 17.29 6.95 -2.33
C PHE A 298 18.21 6.68 -3.53
N GLU A 299 19.42 6.17 -3.30
CA GLU A 299 20.41 5.94 -4.35
C GLU A 299 20.17 4.63 -5.12
N ARG A 300 19.79 3.56 -4.41
CA ARG A 300 19.71 2.20 -4.99
C ARG A 300 18.32 1.56 -4.91
N MET A 301 17.37 2.17 -4.21
CA MET A 301 16.03 1.63 -3.96
C MET A 301 16.13 0.17 -3.52
N MET A 302 15.57 -0.78 -4.27
CA MET A 302 15.53 -2.21 -3.93
C MET A 302 16.63 -3.03 -4.61
N ALA A 303 17.59 -2.40 -5.28
CA ALA A 303 18.62 -3.11 -6.06
C ALA A 303 19.42 -4.15 -5.25
N PRO A 304 19.87 -3.88 -4.00
CA PRO A 304 20.58 -4.89 -3.22
C PRO A 304 19.74 -6.15 -2.95
N SER A 305 18.42 -6.00 -2.75
CA SER A 305 17.50 -7.12 -2.58
C SER A 305 17.29 -7.88 -3.88
N PHE A 306 17.18 -7.19 -5.01
CA PHE A 306 17.11 -7.82 -6.33
C PHE A 306 18.38 -8.62 -6.64
N CYS A 307 19.56 -8.04 -6.41
CA CYS A 307 20.84 -8.74 -6.57
C CYS A 307 20.92 -9.97 -5.67
N THR A 308 20.46 -9.86 -4.41
CA THR A 308 20.38 -10.99 -3.47
C THR A 308 19.52 -12.14 -4.01
N ALA A 309 18.39 -11.83 -4.65
CA ALA A 309 17.49 -12.83 -5.22
C ALA A 309 18.08 -13.56 -6.44
N VAL A 310 18.85 -12.86 -7.26
CA VAL A 310 19.43 -13.39 -8.50
C VAL A 310 20.79 -14.07 -8.26
N ALA A 311 21.55 -13.66 -7.24
CA ALA A 311 22.90 -14.16 -6.96
C ALA A 311 23.04 -15.70 -6.88
N PRO A 312 22.12 -16.47 -6.25
CA PRO A 312 22.20 -17.93 -6.26
C PRO A 312 22.11 -18.55 -7.66
N ALA A 313 21.32 -17.95 -8.55
CA ALA A 313 21.21 -18.38 -9.95
C ALA A 313 22.48 -18.02 -10.73
N LEU A 314 22.99 -16.79 -10.60
CA LEU A 314 24.25 -16.38 -11.25
C LEU A 314 25.41 -17.29 -10.86
N LYS A 315 25.47 -17.73 -9.60
CA LYS A 315 26.51 -18.65 -9.14
C LYS A 315 26.42 -20.05 -9.79
N LYS A 316 25.24 -20.46 -10.25
CA LYS A 316 25.04 -21.69 -11.02
C LYS A 316 25.38 -21.51 -12.50
N PHE A 317 25.12 -20.33 -13.04
CA PHE A 317 25.42 -19.96 -14.43
C PHE A 317 26.94 -19.82 -14.65
N TYR A 318 27.61 -19.03 -13.81
CA TYR A 318 29.04 -18.75 -13.92
C TYR A 318 29.86 -19.63 -12.97
N LYS A 319 30.01 -20.92 -13.30
CA LYS A 319 30.82 -21.87 -12.50
C LYS A 319 32.31 -21.79 -12.86
N GLY A 320 33.18 -22.02 -11.86
CA GLY A 320 34.63 -22.10 -12.03
C GLY A 320 35.35 -20.76 -11.83
N GLU A 321 36.66 -20.79 -11.57
CA GLU A 321 37.46 -19.55 -11.38
C GLU A 321 37.60 -18.73 -12.67
N GLU A 322 37.55 -19.38 -13.83
CA GLU A 322 37.65 -18.74 -15.15
C GLU A 322 36.47 -17.79 -15.42
N ASN A 323 35.28 -18.11 -14.91
CA ASN A 323 34.07 -17.29 -15.07
C ASN A 323 33.86 -16.28 -13.94
N LYS A 324 34.84 -16.12 -13.04
CA LYS A 324 34.71 -15.25 -11.87
C LYS A 324 34.55 -13.77 -12.25
N GLU A 325 35.23 -13.32 -13.31
CA GLU A 325 35.08 -11.96 -13.81
C GLU A 325 33.66 -11.71 -14.36
N HIS A 326 33.13 -12.66 -15.14
CA HIS A 326 31.77 -12.62 -15.66
C HIS A 326 30.71 -12.63 -14.54
N TYR A 327 30.94 -13.39 -13.48
CA TYR A 327 30.09 -13.38 -12.29
C TYR A 327 30.09 -12.02 -11.58
N ILE A 328 31.26 -11.40 -11.41
CA ILE A 328 31.38 -10.06 -10.80
C ILE A 328 30.67 -9.02 -11.66
N GLU A 329 30.80 -9.09 -12.98
CA GLU A 329 30.11 -8.18 -13.90
C GLU A 329 28.59 -8.32 -13.80
N ALA A 330 28.08 -9.56 -13.75
CA ALA A 330 26.65 -9.81 -13.57
C ALA A 330 26.12 -9.27 -12.24
N LEU A 331 26.87 -9.43 -11.14
CA LEU A 331 26.51 -8.84 -9.86
C LEU A 331 26.47 -7.31 -9.93
N LYS A 332 27.47 -6.66 -10.55
CA LYS A 332 27.50 -5.18 -10.71
C LYS A 332 26.30 -4.67 -11.50
N ARG A 333 25.90 -5.37 -12.57
CA ARG A 333 24.70 -5.05 -13.36
C ARG A 333 23.40 -5.19 -12.56
N HIS A 334 23.38 -5.98 -11.49
CA HIS A 334 22.19 -6.17 -10.67
C HIS A 334 22.18 -5.37 -9.36
N THR A 335 23.26 -4.66 -9.03
CA THR A 335 23.27 -3.63 -7.97
C THR A 335 22.94 -2.23 -8.48
N THR A 336 22.76 -2.04 -9.78
CA THR A 336 22.25 -0.79 -10.35
C THR A 336 20.81 -0.54 -9.92
N PHE A 337 20.38 0.73 -9.94
CA PHE A 337 19.03 1.16 -9.54
C PHE A 337 17.92 0.21 -10.02
N PHE A 338 17.07 -0.19 -9.09
CA PHE A 338 15.93 -1.07 -9.36
C PHE A 338 14.77 -0.67 -8.46
N ASN A 339 13.65 -0.26 -9.08
CA ASN A 339 12.44 0.12 -8.36
C ASN A 339 11.18 -0.31 -9.13
N THR A 340 10.36 -1.17 -8.53
CA THR A 340 9.08 -1.60 -9.08
C THR A 340 8.23 -2.30 -8.02
N GLU A 341 6.94 -2.50 -8.27
CA GLU A 341 6.07 -3.27 -7.37
C GLU A 341 6.47 -4.76 -7.41
N ALA A 342 6.63 -5.43 -6.25
CA ALA A 342 7.36 -6.71 -6.20
C ALA A 342 6.60 -7.94 -6.76
N HIS A 343 5.30 -7.83 -7.06
CA HIS A 343 4.52 -8.95 -7.62
C HIS A 343 4.47 -8.84 -9.15
N TRP A 344 3.95 -7.74 -9.68
CA TRP A 344 3.79 -7.50 -11.11
C TRP A 344 5.12 -7.16 -11.76
N GLY A 345 5.83 -6.17 -11.24
CA GLY A 345 7.16 -5.79 -11.71
C GLY A 345 8.24 -6.75 -11.24
N GLY A 346 8.33 -6.98 -9.94
CA GLY A 346 9.36 -7.80 -9.33
C GLY A 346 9.33 -9.23 -9.84
N GLY A 347 8.15 -9.85 -9.94
CA GLY A 347 8.00 -11.21 -10.47
C GLY A 347 8.36 -11.32 -11.95
N THR A 348 7.76 -10.48 -12.79
CA THR A 348 8.01 -10.47 -14.25
C THR A 348 9.47 -10.19 -14.57
N ILE A 349 10.04 -9.11 -14.02
CA ILE A 349 11.42 -8.69 -14.30
C ILE A 349 12.42 -9.71 -13.74
N LEU A 350 12.15 -10.31 -12.57
CA LEU A 350 12.99 -11.39 -12.04
C LEU A 350 13.00 -12.60 -12.99
N GLY A 351 11.83 -13.05 -13.46
CA GLY A 351 11.71 -14.17 -14.39
C GLY A 351 12.47 -13.93 -15.69
N LEU A 352 12.28 -12.75 -16.31
CA LEU A 352 12.99 -12.36 -17.53
C LEU A 352 14.50 -12.25 -17.32
N THR A 353 14.93 -11.63 -16.22
CA THR A 353 16.35 -11.48 -15.90
C THR A 353 17.02 -12.84 -15.73
N LEU A 354 16.36 -13.79 -15.05
CA LEU A 354 16.89 -15.15 -14.90
C LEU A 354 17.02 -15.87 -16.24
N ALA A 355 16.03 -15.74 -17.13
CA ALA A 355 16.07 -16.35 -18.46
C ALA A 355 17.17 -15.74 -19.34
N MET A 356 17.33 -14.42 -19.32
CA MET A 356 18.36 -13.74 -20.12
C MET A 356 19.77 -13.99 -19.59
N GLU A 357 19.98 -13.99 -18.28
CA GLU A 357 21.29 -14.30 -17.69
C GLU A 357 21.69 -15.77 -17.95
N GLU A 358 20.72 -16.69 -17.99
CA GLU A 358 20.96 -18.07 -18.38
C GLU A 358 21.43 -18.16 -19.84
N LYS A 359 20.72 -17.53 -20.77
CA LYS A 359 21.12 -17.47 -22.19
C LYS A 359 22.49 -16.82 -22.37
N LYS A 360 22.75 -15.70 -21.68
CA LYS A 360 24.06 -15.04 -21.71
C LYS A 360 25.16 -15.94 -21.15
N SER A 361 24.88 -16.74 -20.11
CA SER A 361 25.90 -17.67 -19.59
C SER A 361 26.25 -18.81 -20.55
N GLN A 362 25.32 -19.19 -21.42
CA GLN A 362 25.53 -20.20 -22.46
C GLN A 362 26.25 -19.63 -23.68
N ASN A 363 25.97 -18.37 -24.03
CA ASN A 363 26.61 -17.66 -25.14
C ASN A 363 26.92 -16.20 -24.75
N TYR A 364 28.09 -16.00 -24.14
CA TYR A 364 28.43 -14.75 -23.45
C TYR A 364 28.50 -13.51 -24.35
N ASP A 365 29.01 -13.69 -25.57
CA ASP A 365 29.24 -12.61 -26.53
C ASP A 365 27.98 -12.25 -27.34
N ALA A 366 26.99 -13.15 -27.41
CA ALA A 366 25.77 -12.93 -28.17
C ALA A 366 24.81 -11.93 -27.52
N ILE A 367 24.79 -11.85 -26.18
CA ILE A 367 23.85 -11.00 -25.44
C ILE A 367 24.64 -9.95 -24.66
N PRO A 368 24.68 -8.67 -25.11
CA PRO A 368 25.28 -7.59 -24.34
C PRO A 368 24.58 -7.42 -22.99
N GLY A 369 25.35 -7.20 -21.92
CA GLY A 369 24.78 -7.00 -20.58
C GLY A 369 23.87 -5.77 -20.48
N GLU A 370 24.08 -4.78 -21.35
CA GLU A 370 23.22 -3.60 -21.46
C GLU A 370 21.79 -3.94 -21.89
N VAL A 371 21.57 -4.98 -22.70
CA VAL A 371 20.22 -5.39 -23.12
C VAL A 371 19.42 -5.85 -21.90
N ILE A 372 20.04 -6.64 -21.01
CA ILE A 372 19.42 -7.09 -19.75
C ILE A 372 19.08 -5.89 -18.86
N LEU A 373 19.98 -4.90 -18.79
CA LEU A 373 19.75 -3.69 -17.99
C LEU A 373 18.61 -2.84 -18.58
N ASN A 374 18.61 -2.61 -19.89
CA ASN A 374 17.62 -1.83 -20.61
C ASN A 374 16.23 -2.44 -20.50
N LEU A 375 16.13 -3.77 -20.63
CA LEU A 375 14.89 -4.50 -20.42
C LEU A 375 14.36 -4.30 -19.00
N LYS A 376 15.24 -4.42 -17.98
CA LYS A 376 14.84 -4.16 -16.60
C LYS A 376 14.32 -2.73 -16.43
N THR A 377 15.05 -1.73 -16.93
CA THR A 377 14.67 -0.32 -16.78
C THR A 377 13.42 0.05 -17.54
N GLY A 378 13.23 -0.50 -18.74
CA GLY A 378 12.04 -0.26 -19.58
C GLY A 378 10.78 -0.82 -18.94
N LEU A 379 10.87 -1.98 -18.29
CA LEU A 379 9.73 -2.64 -17.66
C LEU A 379 9.43 -2.15 -16.23
N MET A 380 10.40 -1.51 -15.55
CA MET A 380 10.22 -1.01 -14.17
C MET A 380 9.01 -0.07 -14.05
N GLY A 381 8.88 0.91 -14.95
CA GLY A 381 7.85 1.94 -14.91
C GLY A 381 6.43 1.40 -15.17
N PRO A 382 6.17 0.78 -16.33
CA PRO A 382 4.85 0.26 -16.68
C PRO A 382 4.33 -0.75 -15.64
N LEU A 383 5.15 -1.72 -15.25
CA LEU A 383 4.74 -2.77 -14.30
C LEU A 383 4.57 -2.24 -12.87
N ALA A 384 5.35 -1.24 -12.46
CA ALA A 384 5.13 -0.56 -11.18
C ALA A 384 3.76 0.12 -11.16
N GLY A 385 3.42 0.87 -12.21
CA GLY A 385 2.14 1.56 -12.30
C GLY A 385 0.94 0.60 -12.25
N ILE A 386 1.04 -0.55 -12.93
CA ILE A 386 0.02 -1.60 -12.90
C ILE A 386 -0.10 -2.19 -11.48
N GLY A 387 1.03 -2.61 -10.89
CA GLY A 387 1.05 -3.24 -9.58
C GLY A 387 0.57 -2.32 -8.45
N ASP A 388 1.02 -1.06 -8.44
CA ASP A 388 0.60 -0.06 -7.45
C ASP A 388 -0.90 0.22 -7.53
N THR A 389 -1.45 0.27 -8.75
CA THR A 389 -2.89 0.52 -8.94
C THR A 389 -3.72 -0.69 -8.51
N ILE A 390 -3.32 -1.91 -8.88
CA ILE A 390 -4.10 -3.11 -8.62
C ILE A 390 -3.90 -3.60 -7.18
N SER A 391 -2.67 -3.92 -6.78
CA SER A 391 -2.36 -4.52 -5.47
C SER A 391 -2.59 -3.52 -4.34
N TRP A 392 -1.98 -2.34 -4.43
CA TRP A 392 -1.90 -1.39 -3.32
C TRP A 392 -3.05 -0.37 -3.31
N SER A 393 -3.50 0.11 -4.46
CA SER A 393 -4.57 1.13 -4.52
C SER A 393 -5.97 0.52 -4.53
N THR A 394 -6.15 -0.66 -5.12
CA THR A 394 -7.48 -1.27 -5.26
C THR A 394 -7.69 -2.42 -4.28
N LEU A 395 -6.93 -3.51 -4.43
CA LEU A 395 -7.19 -4.77 -3.74
C LEU A 395 -7.01 -4.64 -2.22
N MET A 396 -5.93 -3.98 -1.78
CA MET A 396 -5.68 -3.74 -0.36
C MET A 396 -6.84 -3.01 0.32
N TYR A 397 -7.28 -1.87 -0.22
CA TYR A 397 -8.33 -1.07 0.40
C TYR A 397 -9.73 -1.67 0.26
N LEU A 398 -9.99 -2.42 -0.82
CA LEU A 398 -11.21 -3.21 -0.95
C LEU A 398 -11.30 -4.26 0.16
N LEU A 399 -10.21 -5.00 0.40
CA LEU A 399 -10.16 -6.00 1.47
C LEU A 399 -10.26 -5.34 2.85
N ILE A 400 -9.57 -4.22 3.10
CA ILE A 400 -9.72 -3.48 4.36
C ILE A 400 -11.18 -3.06 4.54
N GLY A 401 -11.81 -2.47 3.53
CA GLY A 401 -13.22 -2.05 3.58
C GLY A 401 -14.17 -3.20 3.90
N LEU A 402 -13.92 -4.40 3.37
CA LEU A 402 -14.73 -5.59 3.62
C LEU A 402 -14.69 -6.05 5.10
N PHE A 403 -13.52 -5.99 5.73
CA PHE A 403 -13.31 -6.47 7.09
C PHE A 403 -13.39 -5.38 8.17
N LEU A 404 -13.41 -4.10 7.78
CA LEU A 404 -13.51 -2.97 8.68
C LEU A 404 -14.75 -3.01 9.60
N PRO A 405 -15.95 -3.46 9.17
CA PRO A 405 -17.08 -3.65 10.07
C PRO A 405 -16.80 -4.61 11.23
N LEU A 406 -16.03 -5.67 10.99
CA LEU A 406 -15.65 -6.64 12.04
C LEU A 406 -14.66 -6.01 13.03
N ALA A 407 -13.69 -5.23 12.53
CA ALA A 407 -12.77 -4.51 13.39
C ALA A 407 -13.48 -3.50 14.30
N LYS A 408 -14.49 -2.79 13.78
CA LYS A 408 -15.33 -1.88 14.58
C LYS A 408 -16.15 -2.58 15.67
N GLN A 409 -16.40 -3.88 15.54
CA GLN A 409 -17.03 -4.70 16.57
C GLN A 409 -16.01 -5.29 17.57
N GLY A 410 -14.75 -4.86 17.50
CA GLY A 410 -13.68 -5.35 18.36
C GLY A 410 -13.13 -6.73 17.95
N ASN A 411 -13.48 -7.24 16.76
CA ASN A 411 -13.08 -8.58 16.33
C ASN A 411 -11.69 -8.56 15.65
N PRO A 412 -10.70 -9.34 16.12
CA PRO A 412 -9.36 -9.40 15.53
C PRO A 412 -9.33 -9.89 14.09
N LEU A 413 -10.35 -10.66 13.66
CA LEU A 413 -10.48 -11.07 12.26
C LEU A 413 -10.58 -9.87 11.31
N GLY A 414 -11.06 -8.73 11.82
CA GLY A 414 -11.08 -7.47 11.07
C GLY A 414 -9.69 -6.99 10.62
N GLY A 415 -8.64 -7.28 11.41
CA GLY A 415 -7.25 -6.96 11.05
C GLY A 415 -6.51 -8.10 10.35
N ILE A 416 -6.79 -9.36 10.73
CA ILE A 416 -6.10 -10.54 10.18
C ILE A 416 -6.62 -10.91 8.78
N GLY A 417 -7.92 -10.77 8.54
CA GLY A 417 -8.54 -11.15 7.26
C GLY A 417 -7.90 -10.46 6.04
N PRO A 418 -7.83 -9.11 6.02
CA PRO A 418 -7.30 -8.37 4.87
C PRO A 418 -5.87 -8.74 4.51
N ILE A 419 -4.99 -8.84 5.51
CA ILE A 419 -3.57 -9.14 5.29
C ILE A 419 -3.38 -10.56 4.74
N VAL A 420 -4.12 -11.54 5.25
CA VAL A 420 -4.04 -12.93 4.78
C VAL A 420 -4.55 -13.05 3.35
N CYS A 421 -5.73 -12.48 3.07
CA CYS A 421 -6.30 -12.49 1.72
C CYS A 421 -5.39 -11.81 0.70
N LEU A 422 -4.87 -10.62 1.02
CA LEU A 422 -3.97 -9.88 0.14
C LEU A 422 -2.69 -10.65 -0.11
N THR A 423 -2.09 -11.22 0.95
CA THR A 423 -0.85 -11.99 0.85
C THR A 423 -1.01 -13.20 -0.08
N ILE A 424 -2.09 -13.97 0.06
CA ILE A 424 -2.33 -15.15 -0.78
C ILE A 424 -2.49 -14.74 -2.25
N ILE A 425 -3.29 -13.72 -2.53
CA ILE A 425 -3.57 -13.27 -3.90
C ILE A 425 -2.31 -12.73 -4.56
N CYS A 426 -1.62 -11.78 -3.92
CA CYS A 426 -0.44 -11.15 -4.50
C CYS A 426 0.75 -12.10 -4.62
N PHE A 427 0.95 -13.00 -3.64
CA PHE A 427 1.99 -14.02 -3.73
C PHE A 427 1.76 -14.96 -4.92
N ALA A 428 0.51 -15.41 -5.12
CA ALA A 428 0.15 -16.27 -6.24
C ALA A 428 0.38 -15.58 -7.59
N ILE A 429 -0.01 -14.31 -7.73
CA ILE A 429 0.21 -13.51 -8.94
C ILE A 429 1.71 -13.39 -9.23
N GLY A 430 2.52 -12.92 -8.27
CA GLY A 430 3.93 -12.70 -8.52
C GLY A 430 4.71 -13.99 -8.81
N TYR A 431 4.38 -15.10 -8.14
CA TYR A 431 5.00 -16.39 -8.44
C TYR A 431 4.60 -16.90 -9.84
N PHE A 432 3.32 -16.79 -10.20
CA PHE A 432 2.83 -17.16 -11.53
C PHE A 432 3.55 -16.37 -12.63
N LEU A 433 3.65 -15.04 -12.47
CA LEU A 433 4.35 -14.17 -13.42
C LEU A 433 5.84 -14.53 -13.52
N THR A 434 6.52 -14.74 -12.40
CA THR A 434 7.94 -15.13 -12.39
C THR A 434 8.16 -16.42 -13.18
N LEU A 435 7.34 -17.44 -12.92
CA LEU A 435 7.47 -18.73 -13.58
C LEU A 435 7.22 -18.61 -15.09
N LYS A 436 6.16 -17.90 -15.49
CA LYS A 436 5.79 -17.75 -16.90
C LYS A 436 6.81 -16.94 -17.68
N CYS A 437 7.30 -15.84 -17.13
CA CYS A 437 8.32 -15.01 -17.78
C CYS A 437 9.66 -15.73 -17.90
N TYR A 438 10.01 -16.59 -16.93
CA TYR A 438 11.19 -17.44 -17.07
C TYR A 438 11.02 -18.50 -18.18
N THR A 439 9.85 -19.15 -18.26
CA THR A 439 9.63 -20.25 -19.22
C THR A 439 9.34 -19.80 -20.65
N PHE A 440 8.69 -18.65 -20.83
CA PHE A 440 8.26 -18.14 -22.14
C PHE A 440 9.04 -16.91 -22.60
N GLY A 441 9.97 -16.41 -21.79
CA GLY A 441 10.82 -15.28 -22.15
C GLY A 441 10.05 -13.98 -22.33
N TYR A 442 10.60 -13.09 -23.16
CA TYR A 442 10.10 -11.74 -23.38
C TYR A 442 8.72 -11.72 -24.04
N SER A 443 8.45 -12.63 -24.98
CA SER A 443 7.19 -12.72 -25.72
C SER A 443 5.97 -12.81 -24.79
N PHE A 444 6.06 -13.49 -23.64
CA PHE A 444 4.94 -13.53 -22.69
C PHE A 444 4.70 -12.17 -22.01
N ALA A 445 5.77 -11.47 -21.62
CA ALA A 445 5.67 -10.16 -20.98
C ALA A 445 5.10 -9.12 -21.95
N GLU A 446 5.56 -9.15 -23.20
CA GLU A 446 5.07 -8.31 -24.27
C GLU A 446 3.58 -8.59 -24.59
N ASN A 447 3.22 -9.85 -24.84
CA ASN A 447 1.83 -10.24 -25.09
C ASN A 447 0.90 -9.85 -23.92
N MET A 448 1.37 -9.96 -22.68
CA MET A 448 0.58 -9.54 -21.51
C MET A 448 0.32 -8.03 -21.52
N LEU A 449 1.30 -7.23 -21.95
CA LEU A 449 1.19 -5.77 -22.01
C LEU A 449 0.35 -5.31 -23.22
N LYS A 450 0.51 -5.95 -24.38
CA LYS A 450 -0.16 -5.61 -25.65
C LYS A 450 -1.60 -6.13 -25.77
N SER A 451 -1.91 -7.31 -25.22
CA SER A 451 -3.21 -8.01 -25.41
C SER A 451 -4.48 -7.31 -24.86
N GLY A 452 -4.38 -6.07 -24.36
CA GLY A 452 -5.49 -5.36 -23.72
C GLY A 452 -6.00 -5.99 -22.41
N LEU A 453 -5.50 -7.17 -22.04
CA LEU A 453 -5.91 -7.94 -20.86
C LEU A 453 -5.63 -7.16 -19.56
N VAL A 454 -4.47 -6.51 -19.46
CA VAL A 454 -4.12 -5.65 -18.32
C VAL A 454 -5.10 -4.49 -18.20
N ASN A 455 -5.45 -3.84 -19.32
CA ASN A 455 -6.41 -2.74 -19.34
C ASN A 455 -7.82 -3.19 -18.91
N MET A 456 -8.24 -4.40 -19.32
CA MET A 456 -9.49 -5.01 -18.87
C MET A 456 -9.49 -5.29 -17.36
N ILE A 457 -8.40 -5.83 -16.80
CA ILE A 457 -8.25 -6.06 -15.35
C ILE A 457 -8.28 -4.74 -14.58
N ILE A 458 -7.55 -3.73 -15.04
CA ILE A 458 -7.53 -2.40 -14.42
C ILE A 458 -8.93 -1.79 -14.44
N ALA A 459 -9.66 -1.89 -15.55
CA ALA A 459 -11.03 -1.41 -15.66
C ALA A 459 -11.96 -2.11 -14.66
N GLY A 460 -11.89 -3.45 -14.59
CA GLY A 460 -12.66 -4.23 -13.62
C GLY A 460 -12.38 -3.85 -12.17
N ALA A 461 -11.10 -3.76 -11.81
CA ALA A 461 -10.63 -3.33 -10.51
C ALA A 461 -11.14 -1.91 -10.17
N SER A 462 -11.07 -0.99 -11.14
CA SER A 462 -11.51 0.41 -10.96
C SER A 462 -13.02 0.53 -10.76
N ILE A 463 -13.82 -0.21 -11.52
CA ILE A 463 -15.29 -0.21 -11.41
C ILE A 463 -15.72 -0.74 -10.04
N LEU A 464 -15.22 -1.92 -9.68
CA LEU A 464 -15.51 -2.55 -8.40
C LEU A 464 -15.06 -1.66 -7.24
N GLY A 465 -13.85 -1.11 -7.34
CA GLY A 465 -13.28 -0.21 -6.35
C GLY A 465 -14.12 1.05 -6.18
N LEU A 466 -14.51 1.74 -7.24
CA LEU A 466 -15.33 2.96 -7.15
C LEU A 466 -16.70 2.69 -6.54
N PHE A 467 -17.34 1.60 -6.96
CA PHE A 467 -18.62 1.18 -6.40
C PHE A 467 -18.52 0.92 -4.89
N MET A 468 -17.49 0.19 -4.47
CA MET A 468 -17.22 -0.04 -3.06
C MET A 468 -16.92 1.26 -2.31
N MET A 469 -16.04 2.12 -2.82
CA MET A 469 -15.65 3.37 -2.18
C MET A 469 -16.85 4.31 -1.99
N GLY A 470 -17.79 4.34 -2.94
CA GLY A 470 -19.04 5.08 -2.79
C GLY A 470 -19.88 4.59 -1.61
N GLY A 471 -20.11 3.28 -1.52
CA GLY A 471 -20.88 2.71 -0.42
C GLY A 471 -20.18 2.84 0.94
N LEU A 472 -18.88 2.60 1.00
CA LEU A 472 -18.08 2.75 2.23
C LEU A 472 -18.04 4.21 2.69
N ALA A 473 -17.87 5.17 1.76
CA ALA A 473 -17.92 6.59 2.08
C ALA A 473 -19.26 6.98 2.70
N SER A 474 -20.37 6.46 2.16
CA SER A 474 -21.70 6.71 2.71
C SER A 474 -21.90 6.14 4.13
N THR A 475 -21.18 5.06 4.47
CA THR A 475 -21.30 4.39 5.78
C THR A 475 -20.40 5.03 6.84
N TYR A 476 -19.23 5.52 6.42
CA TYR A 476 -18.15 5.88 7.34
C TYR A 476 -17.86 7.37 7.44
N VAL A 477 -18.37 8.18 6.52
CA VAL A 477 -18.38 9.63 6.68
C VAL A 477 -19.69 10.00 7.37
N THR A 478 -19.62 10.28 8.67
CA THR A 478 -20.81 10.45 9.54
C THR A 478 -21.14 11.90 9.85
N VAL A 479 -20.61 12.84 9.05
CA VAL A 479 -20.79 14.28 9.24
C VAL A 479 -22.27 14.64 9.19
N SER A 480 -22.73 15.33 10.22
CA SER A 480 -24.11 15.85 10.30
C SER A 480 -24.14 17.26 10.87
N THR A 481 -25.25 17.96 10.66
CA THR A 481 -25.43 19.33 11.20
C THR A 481 -26.41 19.34 12.36
N PRO A 482 -26.00 19.79 13.57
CA PRO A 482 -26.87 19.80 14.75
C PRO A 482 -27.81 21.02 14.81
N LEU A 483 -27.78 21.91 13.81
CA LEU A 483 -28.59 23.13 13.78
C LEU A 483 -30.10 22.80 13.84
N LYS A 484 -30.76 23.36 14.85
CA LYS A 484 -32.20 23.20 15.10
C LYS A 484 -32.92 24.49 14.71
N PHE A 485 -33.98 24.37 13.93
CA PHE A 485 -34.95 25.45 13.73
C PHE A 485 -36.13 25.17 14.67
N ALA A 486 -36.26 26.01 15.70
CA ALA A 486 -37.40 25.97 16.61
C ALA A 486 -38.44 27.01 16.15
N THR A 487 -39.63 26.55 15.80
CA THR A 487 -40.83 27.40 15.68
C THR A 487 -41.78 27.04 16.82
N SER A 488 -42.71 27.92 17.21
CA SER A 488 -43.59 27.76 18.37
C SER A 488 -44.46 26.49 18.42
N ALA A 489 -44.52 25.70 17.34
CA ALA A 489 -45.29 24.45 17.25
C ALA A 489 -44.45 23.18 17.01
N TYR A 490 -43.24 23.27 16.43
CA TYR A 490 -42.39 22.10 16.13
C TYR A 490 -40.89 22.47 16.13
N THR A 491 -40.05 21.55 16.60
CA THR A 491 -38.59 21.61 16.46
C THR A 491 -38.15 20.67 15.33
N THR A 492 -37.61 21.22 14.24
CA THR A 492 -37.03 20.44 13.13
C THR A 492 -35.53 20.70 13.05
N THR A 493 -34.74 19.66 12.78
CA THR A 493 -33.29 19.79 12.54
C THR A 493 -33.04 20.07 11.07
N LEU A 494 -32.03 20.89 10.74
CA LEU A 494 -31.60 21.10 9.36
C LEU A 494 -31.28 19.76 8.68
N GLN A 495 -30.65 18.83 9.42
CA GLN A 495 -30.34 17.49 8.96
C GLN A 495 -31.55 16.74 8.40
N SER A 496 -32.70 16.74 9.10
CA SER A 496 -33.90 16.04 8.62
C SER A 496 -34.47 16.59 7.31
N ILE A 497 -34.27 17.89 7.03
CA ILE A 497 -34.68 18.52 5.77
C ILE A 497 -33.76 18.06 4.65
N LEU A 498 -32.44 18.04 4.90
CA LEU A 498 -31.45 17.58 3.92
C LEU A 498 -31.65 16.10 3.58
N ASP A 499 -31.87 15.24 4.59
CA ASP A 499 -32.07 13.80 4.39
C ASP A 499 -33.39 13.48 3.69
N SER A 500 -34.40 14.36 3.79
CA SER A 500 -35.65 14.25 3.03
C SER A 500 -35.45 14.51 1.53
N ILE A 501 -34.42 15.28 1.15
CA ILE A 501 -34.07 15.54 -0.25
C ILE A 501 -33.17 14.42 -0.77
N ILE A 502 -32.01 14.25 -0.14
CA ILE A 502 -31.01 13.22 -0.46
C ILE A 502 -30.37 12.73 0.86
N PRO A 503 -30.60 11.48 1.28
CA PRO A 503 -29.92 10.90 2.43
C PRO A 503 -28.40 10.91 2.25
N GLY A 504 -27.67 11.39 3.26
CA GLY A 504 -26.22 11.44 3.22
C GLY A 504 -25.64 12.54 2.31
N MET A 505 -26.41 13.57 1.97
CA MET A 505 -25.94 14.67 1.12
C MET A 505 -24.70 15.39 1.69
N LEU A 506 -24.63 15.60 3.00
CA LEU A 506 -23.46 16.22 3.66
C LEU A 506 -22.21 15.34 3.55
N PRO A 507 -22.24 14.04 3.94
CA PRO A 507 -21.15 13.11 3.67
C PRO A 507 -20.68 13.10 2.21
N LEU A 508 -21.62 13.06 1.26
CA LEU A 508 -21.30 13.09 -0.17
C LEU A 508 -20.57 14.37 -0.56
N LEU A 509 -21.07 15.53 -0.10
CA LEU A 509 -20.48 16.83 -0.40
C LEU A 509 -19.05 16.94 0.14
N VAL A 510 -18.79 16.49 1.36
CA VAL A 510 -17.44 16.49 1.94
C VAL A 510 -16.49 15.65 1.08
N VAL A 511 -16.89 14.43 0.70
CA VAL A 511 -16.08 13.55 -0.15
C VAL A 511 -15.82 14.19 -1.52
N LEU A 512 -16.85 14.77 -2.16
CA LEU A 512 -16.72 15.41 -3.47
C LEU A 512 -15.86 16.68 -3.42
N CYS A 513 -15.93 17.47 -2.34
CA CYS A 513 -15.06 18.63 -2.16
C CYS A 513 -13.60 18.24 -2.07
N VAL A 514 -13.29 17.20 -1.28
CA VAL A 514 -11.91 16.70 -1.16
C VAL A 514 -11.45 16.07 -2.47
N TRP A 515 -12.29 15.25 -3.10
CA TRP A 515 -11.97 14.61 -4.39
C TRP A 515 -11.76 15.65 -5.49
N GLY A 516 -12.59 16.68 -5.58
CA GLY A 516 -12.45 17.78 -6.53
C GLY A 516 -11.20 18.64 -6.31
N TYR A 517 -10.71 18.76 -5.08
CA TYR A 517 -9.42 19.39 -4.79
C TYR A 517 -8.25 18.51 -5.24
N LEU A 518 -8.31 17.21 -4.93
CA LEU A 518 -7.26 16.24 -5.26
C LEU A 518 -7.09 16.06 -6.76
N SER A 519 -8.18 16.09 -7.54
CA SER A 519 -8.13 15.98 -9.00
C SER A 519 -7.39 17.16 -9.65
N LYS A 520 -7.35 18.33 -9.00
CA LYS A 520 -6.67 19.52 -9.52
C LYS A 520 -5.23 19.67 -9.03
N LYS A 521 -4.98 19.51 -7.73
CA LYS A 521 -3.66 19.84 -7.11
C LYS A 521 -2.83 18.62 -6.72
N ARG A 522 -3.42 17.42 -6.67
CA ARG A 522 -2.79 16.13 -6.28
C ARG A 522 -1.94 16.21 -5.00
N ASN A 523 -2.24 17.16 -4.10
CA ASN A 523 -1.52 17.34 -2.84
C ASN A 523 -2.33 16.74 -1.70
N TYR A 524 -2.06 15.47 -1.42
CA TYR A 524 -2.75 14.70 -0.37
C TYR A 524 -2.52 15.31 1.02
N PHE A 525 -1.31 15.77 1.31
CA PHE A 525 -0.97 16.40 2.59
C PHE A 525 -1.83 17.64 2.85
N ALA A 526 -1.90 18.55 1.87
CA ALA A 526 -2.69 19.77 2.00
C ALA A 526 -4.21 19.48 2.09
N ALA A 527 -4.69 18.43 1.42
CA ALA A 527 -6.09 18.01 1.51
C ALA A 527 -6.44 17.52 2.93
N THR A 528 -5.60 16.67 3.53
CA THR A 528 -5.80 16.18 4.90
C THR A 528 -5.76 17.34 5.89
N VAL A 529 -4.68 18.14 5.88
CA VAL A 529 -4.53 19.28 6.81
C VAL A 529 -5.66 20.30 6.63
N GLY A 530 -6.04 20.59 5.39
CA GLY A 530 -7.13 21.50 5.07
C GLY A 530 -8.47 21.01 5.62
N LEU A 531 -8.82 19.74 5.42
CA LEU A 531 -10.06 19.18 5.96
C LEU A 531 -10.03 19.15 7.49
N THR A 532 -8.91 18.74 8.10
CA THR A 532 -8.73 18.76 9.56
C THR A 532 -9.00 20.15 10.13
N ILE A 533 -8.38 21.20 9.59
CA ILE A 533 -8.56 22.57 10.09
C ILE A 533 -10.00 23.04 9.88
N VAL A 534 -10.57 22.84 8.69
CA VAL A 534 -11.93 23.30 8.38
C VAL A 534 -12.96 22.60 9.27
N SER A 535 -12.85 21.27 9.39
CA SER A 535 -13.75 20.46 10.23
C SER A 535 -13.63 20.82 11.71
N LEU A 536 -12.42 21.05 12.22
CA LEU A 536 -12.17 21.51 13.59
C LEU A 536 -12.84 22.86 13.83
N VAL A 537 -12.65 23.84 12.94
CA VAL A 537 -13.25 25.18 13.06
C VAL A 537 -14.77 25.11 12.99
N LEU A 538 -15.34 24.40 12.01
CA LEU A 538 -16.79 24.28 11.86
C LEU A 538 -17.43 23.51 13.02
N GLY A 539 -16.74 22.51 13.58
CA GLY A 539 -17.18 21.78 14.77
C GLY A 539 -17.09 22.62 16.05
N CYS A 540 -16.02 23.40 16.23
CA CYS A 540 -15.91 24.38 17.32
C CYS A 540 -17.02 25.43 17.28
N LEU A 541 -17.47 25.80 16.08
CA LEU A 541 -18.61 26.71 15.84
C LEU A 541 -19.98 26.03 15.97
N GLY A 542 -20.04 24.70 16.14
CA GLY A 542 -21.29 23.94 16.26
C GLY A 542 -22.08 23.82 14.95
N ILE A 543 -21.44 24.03 13.80
CA ILE A 543 -22.08 23.95 12.47
C ILE A 543 -22.18 22.49 11.99
N ILE A 544 -21.19 21.66 12.35
CA ILE A 544 -21.15 20.23 12.05
C ILE A 544 -20.72 19.43 13.28
N ILE A 545 -21.08 18.15 13.32
CA ILE A 545 -20.65 17.14 14.29
C ILE A 545 -20.35 15.80 13.60
#